data_AF-A0A0H5H6W0-F1
#
_entry.id   AF-A0A0H5H6W0-F1
#
_cell.length_a   1.000
_cell.length_b   1.000
_cell.length_c   1.000
_cell.angle_alpha   90.00
_cell.angle_beta   90.00
_cell.angle_gamma   90.00
#
_symmetry.space_group_name_H-M   'P 1'
#
loop_
_entity.id
_entity.type
_entity.pdbx_description
1 polymer ?
#
loop_
_entity_poly.entity_id
_entity_poly.type
_entity_poly.pdbx_seq_one_letter_code
_entity_poly.pdbx_strand_id
1 'polypeptide(L)'
;MYFIHIKAKNDTVIVSRTMDFGIPLNPAFYIHKRGDSLDSSISVDGRSIDMPELDIGKSLYGYVDVGVIYKFILFTNRIMTDGMNEAGLNASMLFIENTKYQQVGMTASLTL
;
A
#
# COMPACT_ATOMS: atom_id res chain seq x y z
N MET A 1 7.25 -15.93 5.86
CA MET A 1 7.29 -14.71 5.02
C MET A 1 8.73 -14.45 4.61
N TYR A 2 9.00 -14.38 3.31
CA TYR A 2 10.36 -14.18 2.78
C TYR A 2 10.40 -12.98 1.82
N PHE A 3 11.51 -12.23 1.86
CA PHE A 3 11.86 -11.21 0.87
C PHE A 3 13.22 -11.59 0.25
N ILE A 4 13.26 -11.65 -1.07
CA ILE A 4 14.40 -12.15 -1.83
C ILE A 4 14.85 -11.06 -2.79
N HIS A 5 16.15 -10.74 -2.75
CA HIS A 5 16.78 -9.76 -3.61
C HIS A 5 18.06 -10.37 -4.19
N ILE A 6 18.07 -10.64 -5.50
CA ILE A 6 19.15 -11.33 -6.19
C ILE A 6 19.64 -10.46 -7.35
N LYS A 7 20.95 -10.25 -7.44
CA LYS A 7 21.59 -9.68 -8.62
C LYS A 7 22.06 -10.81 -9.55
N ALA A 8 21.48 -10.88 -10.74
CA ALA A 8 21.87 -11.82 -11.78
C ALA A 8 23.20 -11.42 -12.45
N LYS A 9 23.81 -12.36 -13.19
CA LYS A 9 25.10 -12.14 -13.88
C LYS A 9 25.05 -11.07 -14.97
N ASN A 10 23.87 -10.79 -15.51
CA ASN A 10 23.63 -9.75 -16.52
C ASN A 10 23.22 -8.40 -15.88
N ASP A 11 23.61 -8.18 -14.62
CA ASP A 11 23.26 -7.01 -13.79
C ASP A 11 21.75 -6.79 -13.54
N THR A 12 20.88 -7.72 -13.96
CA THR A 12 19.45 -7.65 -13.64
C THR A 12 19.24 -7.90 -12.16
N VAL A 13 18.44 -7.05 -11.53
CA VAL A 13 18.00 -7.22 -10.15
C VAL A 13 16.64 -7.91 -10.14
N ILE A 14 16.55 -9.05 -9.47
CA ILE A 14 15.32 -9.83 -9.29
C ILE A 14 14.87 -9.66 -7.85
N VAL A 15 13.65 -9.18 -7.67
CA VAL A 15 13.00 -9.06 -6.36
C VAL A 15 11.80 -10.00 -6.34
N SER A 16 11.64 -10.74 -5.25
CA SER A 16 10.49 -11.59 -5.01
C SER A 16 10.09 -11.54 -3.54
N ARG A 17 8.80 -11.71 -3.26
CA ARG A 17 8.31 -11.86 -1.90
C ARG A 17 7.24 -12.95 -1.81
N THR A 18 7.07 -13.50 -0.61
CA THR A 18 5.93 -14.35 -0.29
C THR A 18 4.91 -13.58 0.54
N MET A 19 3.63 -13.86 0.32
CA MET A 19 2.52 -13.34 1.12
C MET A 19 1.91 -14.49 1.91
N ASP A 20 2.12 -14.48 3.22
CA ASP A 20 1.53 -15.46 4.13
C ASP A 20 0.41 -14.77 4.92
N PHE A 21 -0.83 -15.25 4.80
CA PHE A 21 -1.98 -14.66 5.46
C PHE A 21 -2.91 -15.74 6.00
N GLY A 22 -3.55 -15.49 7.16
CA GLY A 22 -4.37 -16.49 7.85
C GLY A 22 -5.71 -16.81 7.16
N ILE A 23 -6.08 -16.03 6.15
CA ILE A 23 -7.26 -16.25 5.31
C ILE A 23 -6.90 -16.08 3.84
N PRO A 24 -7.66 -16.70 2.91
CA PRO A 24 -7.46 -16.48 1.48
C PRO A 24 -7.60 -15.01 1.11
N LEU A 25 -6.65 -14.52 0.32
CA LEU A 25 -6.70 -13.21 -0.31
C LEU A 25 -7.09 -13.37 -1.78
N ASN A 26 -7.79 -12.40 -2.35
CA ASN A 26 -8.10 -12.33 -3.78
C ASN A 26 -7.25 -11.21 -4.43
N PRO A 27 -5.95 -11.45 -4.68
CA PRO A 27 -5.08 -10.43 -5.25
C PRO A 27 -5.38 -10.20 -6.73
N ALA A 28 -5.11 -9.00 -7.21
CA ALA A 28 -5.10 -8.68 -8.63
C ALA A 28 -3.96 -7.71 -8.94
N PHE A 29 -3.53 -7.70 -10.20
CA PHE A 29 -2.58 -6.73 -10.70
C PHE A 29 -3.32 -5.47 -11.13
N TYR A 30 -2.78 -4.31 -10.76
CA TYR A 30 -3.30 -3.02 -11.17
C TYR A 30 -2.21 -2.20 -11.84
N ILE A 31 -2.64 -1.38 -12.79
CA ILE A 31 -1.78 -0.42 -13.48
C ILE A 31 -2.26 0.96 -13.08
N HIS A 32 -1.34 1.76 -12.55
CA HIS A 32 -1.56 3.16 -12.21
C HIS A 32 -0.73 4.03 -13.16
N LYS A 33 -1.35 5.01 -13.80
CA LYS A 33 -0.68 5.84 -14.82
C LYS A 33 0.03 7.01 -14.16
N ARG A 34 1.03 7.54 -14.87
CA ARG A 34 1.66 8.81 -14.50
C ARG A 34 0.60 9.92 -14.49
N GLY A 35 0.59 10.74 -13.44
CA GLY A 35 -0.34 11.85 -13.29
C GLY A 35 -1.72 11.48 -12.73
N ASP A 36 -2.00 10.19 -12.51
CA ASP A 36 -3.18 9.77 -11.77
C ASP A 36 -3.09 10.28 -10.33
N SER A 37 -4.25 10.60 -9.74
CA SER A 37 -4.33 11.04 -8.35
C SER A 37 -4.00 9.89 -7.40
N LEU A 38 -3.28 10.21 -6.32
CA LEU A 38 -3.05 9.29 -5.21
C LEU A 38 -4.13 9.49 -4.15
N ASP A 39 -4.63 8.39 -3.57
CA ASP A 39 -5.66 8.45 -2.54
C ASP A 39 -5.08 8.91 -1.21
N SER A 40 -5.67 9.97 -0.63
CA SER A 40 -5.28 10.54 0.66
C SER A 40 -6.11 10.05 1.84
N SER A 41 -6.62 8.83 1.76
CA SER A 41 -7.41 8.24 2.84
C SER A 41 -6.56 7.38 3.76
N ILE A 42 -6.84 7.46 5.06
CA ILE A 42 -6.38 6.46 6.03
C ILE A 42 -7.55 5.56 6.43
N SER A 43 -7.27 4.31 6.76
CA SER A 43 -8.27 3.43 7.37
C SER A 43 -8.00 3.27 8.86
N VAL A 44 -8.92 3.73 9.70
CA VAL A 44 -8.87 3.61 11.17
C VAL A 44 -10.08 2.80 11.62
N ASP A 45 -9.84 1.69 12.33
CA ASP A 45 -10.89 0.79 12.85
C ASP A 45 -11.95 0.39 11.80
N GLY A 46 -11.49 0.17 10.56
CA GLY A 46 -12.35 -0.22 9.44
C GLY A 46 -13.19 0.93 8.86
N ARG A 47 -12.92 2.18 9.21
CA ARG A 47 -13.50 3.38 8.58
C ARG A 47 -12.46 4.07 7.73
N SER A 48 -12.82 4.44 6.50
CA SER A 48 -11.98 5.33 5.68
C SER A 48 -12.20 6.76 6.14
N ILE A 49 -11.12 7.47 6.47
CA ILE A 49 -11.13 8.88 6.81
C ILE A 49 -10.32 9.59 5.73
N ASP A 50 -10.96 10.45 4.96
CA ASP A 50 -10.27 11.34 4.05
C ASP A 50 -9.42 12.31 4.87
N MET A 51 -8.13 12.38 4.57
CA MET A 51 -7.21 13.35 5.16
C MET A 51 -6.86 14.37 4.08
N PRO A 52 -7.72 15.38 3.83
CA PRO A 52 -7.47 16.40 2.81
C PRO A 52 -6.20 17.23 3.10
N GLU A 53 -5.72 17.23 4.35
CA GLU A 53 -4.44 17.82 4.74
C GLU A 53 -3.21 17.05 4.25
N LEU A 54 -3.37 15.75 3.92
CA LEU A 54 -2.33 14.98 3.26
C LEU A 54 -2.38 15.27 1.76
N ASP A 55 -1.64 16.30 1.33
CA ASP A 55 -1.40 16.53 -0.09
C ASP A 55 -0.40 15.50 -0.63
N ILE A 56 -0.90 14.33 -0.99
CA ILE A 56 -0.11 13.26 -1.60
C ILE A 56 0.08 13.49 -3.11
N GLY A 57 -0.62 14.49 -3.67
CA GLY A 57 -0.49 14.91 -5.05
C GLY A 57 -0.85 13.82 -6.07
N LYS A 58 -0.10 13.84 -7.18
CA LYS A 58 -0.26 12.93 -8.31
C LYS A 58 0.95 12.04 -8.44
N SER A 59 0.74 10.83 -8.97
CA SER A 59 1.85 9.91 -9.21
C SER A 59 2.84 10.49 -10.22
N LEU A 60 4.11 10.62 -9.82
CA LEU A 60 5.19 11.10 -10.69
C LEU A 60 5.62 10.05 -11.73
N TYR A 61 5.36 8.78 -11.45
CA TYR A 61 5.73 7.64 -12.29
C TYR A 61 4.53 6.69 -12.44
N GLY A 62 4.36 6.11 -13.63
CA GLY A 62 3.47 4.97 -13.79
C GLY A 62 4.01 3.76 -13.01
N TYR A 63 3.13 2.95 -12.44
CA TYR A 63 3.53 1.74 -11.72
C TYR A 63 2.51 0.60 -11.87
N VAL A 64 3.02 -0.61 -11.66
CA VAL A 64 2.21 -1.83 -11.56
C VAL A 64 2.30 -2.33 -10.13
N ASP A 65 1.15 -2.65 -9.54
CA ASP A 65 1.06 -3.15 -8.18
C ASP A 65 0.29 -4.47 -8.10
N VAL A 66 0.54 -5.20 -7.02
CA VAL A 66 -0.32 -6.30 -6.56
C VAL A 66 -1.18 -5.75 -5.43
N GLY A 67 -2.46 -5.55 -5.74
CA GLY A 67 -3.47 -5.06 -4.82
C GLY A 67 -4.28 -6.21 -4.23
N VAL A 68 -4.60 -6.12 -2.95
CA VAL A 68 -5.55 -7.02 -2.29
C VAL A 68 -6.81 -6.23 -1.95
N ILE A 69 -7.97 -6.77 -2.33
CA ILE A 69 -9.24 -6.25 -1.90
C ILE A 69 -9.60 -6.91 -0.57
N TYR A 70 -9.50 -6.14 0.52
CA TYR A 70 -9.95 -6.59 1.82
C TYR A 70 -11.31 -5.96 2.14
N LYS A 71 -12.34 -6.78 2.29
CA LYS A 71 -13.68 -6.33 2.69
C LYS A 71 -13.77 -6.34 4.21
N PHE A 72 -13.66 -5.17 4.84
CA PHE A 72 -14.24 -4.98 6.17
C PHE A 72 -15.70 -4.55 6.00
N ILE A 73 -16.54 -4.89 6.97
CA ILE A 73 -18.02 -4.95 6.95
C ILE A 73 -18.73 -3.70 6.36
N LEU A 74 -18.04 -2.57 6.17
CA LEU A 74 -18.58 -1.33 5.59
C LEU A 74 -17.78 -0.73 4.40
N PHE A 75 -16.59 -1.25 4.04
CA PHE A 75 -15.75 -0.65 2.99
C PHE A 75 -14.92 -1.68 2.22
N THR A 76 -14.68 -1.38 0.94
CA THR A 76 -13.83 -2.15 0.04
C THR A 76 -12.65 -1.27 -0.36
N ASN A 77 -11.56 -1.30 0.42
CA ASN A 77 -10.34 -0.57 0.07
C ASN A 77 -9.38 -1.51 -0.67
N ARG A 78 -8.81 -1.00 -1.77
CA ARG A 78 -7.69 -1.66 -2.45
C ARG A 78 -6.43 -1.30 -1.69
N ILE A 79 -5.76 -2.31 -1.14
CA ILE A 79 -4.48 -2.14 -0.48
C ILE A 79 -3.40 -2.61 -1.44
N MET A 80 -2.54 -1.71 -1.87
CA MET A 80 -1.35 -2.03 -2.67
C MET A 80 -0.32 -2.66 -1.75
N THR A 81 0.08 -3.89 -2.04
CA THR A 81 0.94 -4.68 -1.14
C THR A 81 2.35 -4.89 -1.68
N ASP A 82 2.52 -4.84 -3.01
CA ASP A 82 3.79 -4.72 -3.72
C ASP A 82 3.60 -3.86 -4.96
N GLY A 83 4.69 -3.35 -5.51
CA GLY A 83 4.70 -2.88 -6.89
C GLY A 83 6.09 -2.56 -7.42
N MET A 84 6.13 -2.21 -8.69
CA MET A 84 7.29 -1.64 -9.37
C MET A 84 6.85 -0.48 -10.25
N ASN A 85 7.59 0.62 -10.19
CA ASN A 85 7.36 1.76 -11.08
C ASN A 85 8.18 1.67 -12.37
N GLU A 86 7.87 2.53 -13.33
CA GLU A 86 8.56 2.59 -14.63
C GLU A 86 10.04 3.01 -14.55
N ALA A 87 10.51 3.48 -13.39
CA ALA A 87 11.92 3.77 -13.11
C ALA A 87 12.67 2.56 -12.49
N GLY A 88 12.00 1.42 -12.32
CA GLY A 88 12.58 0.21 -11.74
C GLY A 88 12.63 0.20 -10.21
N LEU A 89 12.02 1.17 -9.53
CA LEU A 89 11.88 1.14 -8.08
C LEU A 89 10.82 0.09 -7.70
N ASN A 90 11.23 -0.92 -6.94
CA ASN A 90 10.35 -1.90 -6.34
C ASN A 90 10.08 -1.57 -4.86
N ALA A 91 8.85 -1.72 -4.41
CA ALA A 91 8.46 -1.55 -3.02
C ALA A 91 7.46 -2.62 -2.60
N SER A 92 7.60 -3.10 -1.36
CA SER A 92 6.78 -4.17 -0.77
C SER A 92 6.40 -3.83 0.65
N MET A 93 5.16 -4.15 1.04
CA MET A 93 4.68 -4.06 2.41
C MET A 93 4.64 -5.46 3.03
N LEU A 94 5.33 -5.63 4.16
CA LEU A 94 5.46 -6.90 4.87
C LEU A 94 4.98 -6.71 6.32
N PHE A 95 4.39 -7.75 6.90
CA PHE A 95 3.94 -7.69 8.29
C PHE A 95 5.14 -7.70 9.24
N ILE A 96 5.21 -6.71 10.13
CA ILE A 96 6.19 -6.66 11.21
C ILE A 96 5.41 -6.67 12.52
N GLU A 97 5.57 -7.76 13.29
CA GLU A 97 4.91 -7.92 14.57
C GLU A 97 5.30 -6.78 15.53
N ASN A 98 4.34 -6.32 16.33
CA ASN A 98 4.53 -5.23 17.30
C ASN A 98 4.93 -3.87 16.68
N THR A 99 4.64 -3.64 15.38
CA THR A 99 4.80 -2.31 14.77
C THR A 99 3.94 -1.28 15.49
N LYS A 100 4.54 -0.15 15.87
CA LYS A 100 3.85 0.98 16.48
C LYS A 100 3.78 2.11 15.48
N TYR A 101 2.56 2.51 15.12
CA TYR A 101 2.32 3.73 14.35
C TYR A 101 2.01 4.88 15.30
N GLN A 102 2.35 6.10 14.91
CA GLN A 102 1.94 7.28 15.65
C GLN A 102 0.40 7.33 15.67
N GLN A 103 -0.18 7.46 16.86
CA GLN A 103 -1.61 7.76 16.96
C GLN A 103 -1.83 9.17 16.44
N VAL A 104 -2.62 9.29 15.37
CA VAL A 104 -3.15 10.58 14.94
C VAL A 104 -4.14 11.02 16.02
N GLY A 105 -3.84 12.11 16.71
CA GLY A 105 -4.65 12.58 17.83
C GLY A 105 -6.08 12.87 17.40
N MET A 106 -7.06 12.29 18.09
CA MET A 106 -8.48 12.68 18.04
C MET A 106 -8.72 14.06 18.71
N THR A 107 -7.91 15.07 18.36
CA THR A 107 -8.15 16.46 18.77
C THR A 107 -8.88 17.19 17.66
N ALA A 108 -10.14 16.83 17.44
CA ALA A 108 -11.14 17.76 16.94
C ALA A 108 -12.07 18.06 18.12
N SER A 109 -11.92 19.26 18.67
CA SER A 109 -12.61 19.76 19.84
C SER A 109 -14.14 19.56 19.75
N LEU A 110 -14.70 18.77 20.65
CA LEU A 110 -16.09 18.95 21.07
C LEU A 110 -16.11 20.14 22.03
N THR A 111 -16.21 21.35 21.47
CA THR A 111 -16.75 22.48 22.21
C THR A 111 -18.26 22.27 22.37
N LEU A 112 -18.66 21.99 23.62
CA LEU A 112 -20.03 22.10 24.13
C LEU A 112 -20.59 23.52 23.94
#